data_AF-A0A3S1V329-F1
#
_entry.id   AF-A0A3S1V329-F1
#
_cell.length_a   1.000
_cell.length_b   1.000
_cell.length_c   1.000
_cell.angle_alpha   90.00
_cell.angle_beta   90.00
_cell.angle_gamma   90.00
#
_symmetry.space_group_name_H-M   'P 1'
#
loop_
_entity.id
_entity.type
_entity.pdbx_description
1 polymer ?
#
loop_
_entity_poly.entity_id
_entity_poly.type
_entity_poly.pdbx_seq_one_letter_code
_entity_poly.pdbx_strand_id
1 'polypeptide(L)' 'HWSGFRIVPQTIEFWHDRPFRLHDRIMFSRNAKGGWDKTRLYP' A
#
# COMPACT_ATOMS: atom_id res chain seq x y z
N HIS A 1 -27.81 -18.45 6.57
CA HIS A 1 -27.37 -17.07 6.87
C HIS A 1 -26.30 -16.67 5.88
N TRP A 2 -26.41 -15.48 5.29
CA TRP A 2 -25.43 -14.96 4.32
C TRP A 2 -24.87 -13.64 4.87
N SER A 3 -23.55 -13.51 4.86
CA SER A 3 -22.85 -12.32 5.37
C SER A 3 -21.47 -12.20 4.73
N GLY A 4 -20.82 -11.04 4.91
CA GLY A 4 -19.46 -10.78 4.46
C GLY A 4 -18.76 -9.72 5.30
N PHE A 5 -17.46 -9.55 5.05
CA PHE A 5 -16.60 -8.60 5.75
C PHE A 5 -16.04 -7.56 4.79
N ARG A 6 -15.77 -6.36 5.31
CA ARG A 6 -15.05 -5.30 4.60
C ARG A 6 -13.74 -5.01 5.33
N ILE A 7 -12.63 -5.08 4.60
CA ILE A 7 -11.35 -4.60 5.10
C ILE A 7 -11.27 -3.10 4.85
N VAL A 8 -10.97 -2.33 5.91
CA VAL A 8 -10.65 -0.91 5.82
C VAL A 8 -9.12 -0.79 5.90
N PRO A 9 -8.43 -0.54 4.76
CA PRO A 9 -6.98 -0.57 4.74
C PRO A 9 -6.39 0.64 5.49
N GLN A 10 -5.44 0.36 6.37
CA GLN A 10 -4.58 1.37 6.99
C GLN A 10 -3.35 1.65 6.12
N THR A 11 -2.88 0.63 5.40
CA THR A 11 -1.74 0.69 4.50
C THR A 11 -2.00 -0.14 3.24
N ILE A 12 -1.44 0.30 2.12
CA ILE A 12 -1.47 -0.42 0.84
C ILE A 12 -0.09 -0.27 0.20
N GLU A 13 0.55 -1.38 -0.17
CA GLU A 13 1.81 -1.37 -0.90
C GLU A 13 1.58 -1.82 -2.35
N PHE A 14 2.08 -1.04 -3.29
CA PHE A 14 2.22 -1.44 -4.68
C PHE A 14 3.68 -1.80 -4.92
N TRP A 15 3.89 -3.06 -5.32
CA TRP A 15 5.19 -3.61 -5.65
C TRP A 15 5.22 -3.92 -7.15
N HIS A 16 6.29 -3.48 -7.82
CA HIS A 16 6.47 -3.71 -9.25
C HIS A 16 7.89 -4.23 -9.51
N ASP A 17 7.98 -5.32 -10.27
CA ASP A 17 9.26 -5.98 -10.58
C ASP A 17 10.13 -5.19 -11.56
N ARG A 18 11.44 -5.16 -11.32
CA ARG A 18 12.41 -4.48 -12.18
C ARG A 18 13.68 -5.32 -12.31
N PRO A 19 14.41 -5.22 -13.44
CA PRO A 19 15.71 -5.85 -13.58
C PRO A 19 16.68 -5.51 -12.45
N PHE A 20 17.62 -6.40 -12.19
CA PHE A 20 18.67 -6.23 -11.16
C PHE A 20 18.14 -6.12 -9.71
N ARG A 21 16.92 -6.62 -9.42
CA ARG A 21 16.27 -6.56 -8.09
C ARG A 21 16.01 -5.14 -7.58
N LEU A 22 16.01 -4.15 -8.47
CA LEU A 22 15.73 -2.75 -8.14
C LEU A 22 14.22 -2.47 -8.14
N HIS A 23 13.48 -3.22 -7.32
CA HIS A 23 12.02 -3.19 -7.32
C HIS A 23 11.46 -1.80 -6.97
N ASP A 24 10.40 -1.43 -7.68
CA ASP A 24 9.65 -0.21 -7.38
C ASP A 24 8.62 -0.52 -6.30
N ARG A 25 8.82 0.05 -5.11
CA ARG A 25 7.93 -0.12 -3.97
C ARG A 25 7.32 1.22 -3.58
N ILE A 26 5.99 1.32 -3.70
CA ILE A 26 5.24 2.53 -3.33
C ILE A 26 4.24 2.15 -2.24
N MET A 27 4.40 2.76 -1.07
CA MET A 27 3.50 2.56 0.07
C MET A 27 2.56 3.76 0.22
N PHE A 28 1.28 3.46 0.39
CA PHE A 28 0.26 4.40 0.82
C PHE A 28 -0.14 4.10 2.26
N SER A 29 -0.15 5.13 3.12
CA SER A 29 -0.62 5.02 4.51
C SER A 29 -1.71 6.03 4.80
N ARG A 30 -2.75 5.62 5.53
CA ARG A 30 -3.78 6.55 6.00
C ARG A 30 -3.15 7.58 6.93
N ASN A 31 -3.41 8.85 6.66
CA ASN A 31 -2.92 9.94 7.51
C ASN A 31 -3.97 10.33 8.56
N ALA A 32 -3.53 11.09 9.57
CA ALA A 32 -4.39 11.53 10.67
C ALA A 32 -5.57 12.42 10.21
N LYS A 33 -5.51 13.00 9.00
CA LYS A 33 -6.56 13.84 8.41
C LYS A 33 -7.53 13.05 7.53
N GLY A 34 -7.42 11.72 7.48
CA GLY A 34 -8.27 10.83 6.67
C GLY A 34 -7.86 10.69 5.20
N GLY A 35 -6.79 11.36 4.77
CA GLY A 35 -6.19 11.22 3.45
C GLY A 35 -5.18 10.07 3.38
N TRP A 36 -4.37 10.08 2.33
CA TRP A 36 -3.28 9.12 2.11
C TRP A 36 -1.96 9.86 1.96
N ASP A 37 -0.94 9.39 2.66
CA ASP A 37 0.45 9.77 2.43
C ASP A 37 1.10 8.74 1.51
N LYS A 38 2.06 9.17 0.69
CA LYS A 38 2.75 8.34 -0.30
C LYS A 38 4.25 8.36 -0.04
N THR A 39 4.85 7.17 0.10
CA THR A 39 6.28 7.01 0.33
C THR A 39 6.86 5.98 -0.64
N ARG A 40 8.05 6.24 -1.17
CA ARG A 40 8.81 5.25 -1.94
C ARG A 40 9.70 4.47 -0.98
N LEU A 41 9.61 3.15 -1.02
CA LEU A 41 10.50 2.28 -0.25
C LEU A 41 11.67 1.87 -1.15
N TYR A 42 12.85 1.78 -0.57
CA TYR A 42 14.00 1.22 -1.26
C TYR A 42 13.93 -0.32 -1.24
N PRO A 43 14.28 -0.99 -2.34
CA PRO A 43 14.40 -2.45 -2.40
C PRO A 43 15.54 -2.96 -1.53
#